data_AF-A0A1R1LV73-F1
#
_entry.id   AF-A0A1R1LV73-F1
#
_cell.length_a   1.000
_cell.length_b   1.000
_cell.length_c   1.000
_cell.angle_alpha   90.00
_cell.angle_beta   90.00
_cell.angle_gamma   90.00
#
_symmetry.space_group_name_H-M   'P 1'
#
loop_
_entity.id
_entity.type
_entity.pdbx_description
1 polymer ?
#
loop_
_entity_poly.entity_id
_entity_poly.type
_entity_poly.pdbx_seq_one_letter_code
_entity_poly.pdbx_strand_id
1 'polypeptide(L)'
;MAAARFRRLCRSSPWRWRSLRFQLVLRAGLDPVEVLVRRPLALRIVAAGGDVVYASTAARPGTGSYATTARRTSWLMAPHLVTPGRDPEGLVRRRPEAAYGEPWYDDPRLASALDPAQLAGNAPAAAELPHAEPVTIHAVRETAHEGRPALEAVVSPGHAYRVADPAAALLGPGRSTVRIDVATGVCVLVQPEDDAAPALWLRILATDEYAGDDEFAGVP
;
A
#
# COMPACT_ATOMS: atom_id res chain seq x y z
N MET A 1 -15.73 -4.30 16.39
CA MET A 1 -16.00 -3.45 15.22
C MET A 1 -14.75 -2.79 14.65
N ALA A 2 -13.90 -2.15 15.45
CA ALA A 2 -12.73 -1.41 14.95
C ALA A 2 -11.74 -2.24 14.12
N ALA A 3 -11.42 -3.48 14.53
CA ALA A 3 -10.58 -4.40 13.76
C ALA A 3 -11.16 -4.75 12.38
N ALA A 4 -12.48 -4.93 12.27
CA ALA A 4 -13.13 -5.19 10.99
C ALA A 4 -13.05 -3.96 10.08
N ARG A 5 -13.27 -2.76 10.61
CA ARG A 5 -13.13 -1.50 9.88
C ARG A 5 -11.69 -1.31 9.38
N PHE A 6 -10.69 -1.57 10.22
CA PHE A 6 -9.27 -1.53 9.82
C PHE A 6 -9.00 -2.44 8.62
N ARG A 7 -9.41 -3.72 8.68
CA ARG A 7 -9.24 -4.65 7.56
C ARG A 7 -9.94 -4.19 6.28
N ARG A 8 -11.17 -3.69 6.39
CA ARG A 8 -11.92 -3.19 5.23
C ARG A 8 -11.27 -1.94 4.64
N LEU A 9 -10.71 -1.06 5.47
CA LEU A 9 -9.95 0.11 5.02
C LEU A 9 -8.71 -0.31 4.23
N CYS A 10 -7.91 -1.25 4.76
CA CYS A 10 -6.74 -1.77 4.05
C CYS A 10 -7.08 -2.39 2.69
N ARG A 11 -8.24 -3.05 2.55
CA ARG A 11 -8.71 -3.58 1.26
C ARG A 11 -9.17 -2.50 0.29
N SER A 12 -9.49 -1.30 0.76
CA SER A 12 -10.19 -0.29 -0.04
C SER A 12 -9.26 0.56 -0.90
N SER A 13 -7.95 0.58 -0.63
CA SER A 13 -7.00 1.49 -1.28
C SER A 13 -7.11 1.58 -2.82
N PRO A 14 -7.26 0.47 -3.57
CA PRO A 14 -7.34 0.54 -5.03
C PRO A 14 -8.48 1.38 -5.62
N TRP A 15 -9.53 1.62 -4.83
CA TRP A 15 -10.74 2.32 -5.25
C TRP A 15 -10.88 3.71 -4.65
N ARG A 16 -9.90 4.17 -3.87
CA ARG A 16 -9.99 5.42 -3.11
C ARG A 16 -9.15 6.56 -3.69
N TRP A 17 -8.31 6.26 -4.66
CA TRP A 17 -7.46 7.23 -5.35
C TRP A 17 -6.97 6.65 -6.69
N ARG A 18 -6.61 7.54 -7.61
CA ARG A 18 -6.03 7.30 -8.93
C ARG A 18 -4.65 7.93 -9.04
N SER A 19 -4.44 9.10 -8.44
CA SER A 19 -3.11 9.71 -8.30
C SER A 19 -2.81 10.06 -6.85
N LEU A 20 -1.54 9.97 -6.47
CA LEU A 20 -1.07 10.27 -5.13
C LEU A 20 0.32 10.91 -5.20
N ARG A 21 0.48 12.09 -4.62
CA ARG A 21 1.77 12.71 -4.37
C ARG A 21 2.08 12.68 -2.89
N PHE A 22 3.26 12.22 -2.53
CA PHE A 22 3.64 12.05 -1.14
C PHE A 22 5.16 12.14 -0.92
N GLN A 23 5.55 12.48 0.30
CA GLN A 23 6.92 12.31 0.76
C GLN A 23 7.08 10.93 1.40
N LEU A 24 8.20 10.27 1.14
CA LEU A 24 8.49 8.92 1.61
C LEU A 24 9.84 8.89 2.33
N VAL A 25 9.84 8.26 3.50
CA VAL A 25 11.05 7.88 4.25
C VAL A 25 10.98 6.37 4.49
N LEU A 26 11.80 5.61 3.75
CA LEU A 26 11.85 4.13 3.83
C LEU A 26 12.73 3.64 4.98
N ARG A 27 13.73 4.43 5.38
CA ARG A 27 14.58 4.16 6.55
C ARG A 27 14.91 5.47 7.23
N ALA A 28 14.88 5.46 8.56
CA ALA A 28 15.26 6.62 9.34
C ALA A 28 16.70 7.05 9.03
N GLY A 29 16.91 8.37 8.89
CA GLY A 29 18.21 8.95 8.56
C GLY A 29 18.50 9.10 7.06
N LEU A 30 17.60 8.65 6.18
CA LEU A 30 17.63 9.01 4.77
C LEU A 30 16.79 10.27 4.50
N ASP A 31 17.24 11.06 3.53
CA ASP A 31 16.47 12.20 3.08
C ASP A 31 15.13 11.76 2.46
N PRO A 32 14.03 12.46 2.76
CA PRO A 32 12.73 12.13 2.19
C PRO A 32 12.77 12.33 0.67
N VAL A 33 12.19 11.37 -0.04
CA VAL A 33 11.97 11.49 -1.49
C VAL A 33 10.51 11.88 -1.73
N GLU A 34 10.27 12.73 -2.72
CA GLU A 34 8.92 12.99 -3.21
C GLU A 34 8.57 11.95 -4.27
N VAL A 35 7.40 11.35 -4.14
CA VAL A 35 6.89 10.33 -5.04
C VAL A 35 5.55 10.77 -5.57
N LEU A 36 5.39 10.70 -6.88
CA LEU A 36 4.13 10.87 -7.59
C LEU A 36 3.78 9.54 -8.24
N VAL A 37 2.62 8.99 -7.89
CA VAL A 37 2.07 7.76 -8.48
C VAL A 37 0.77 8.10 -9.18
N ARG A 38 0.55 7.57 -10.37
CA ARG A 38 -0.73 7.62 -11.07
C ARG A 38 -1.05 6.26 -11.68
N ARG A 39 -2.16 5.67 -11.24
CA ARG A 39 -2.66 4.39 -11.74
C ARG A 39 -3.15 4.53 -13.19
N PRO A 40 -2.97 3.50 -14.03
CA PRO A 40 -2.49 2.18 -13.64
C PRO A 40 -0.97 1.98 -13.60
N LEU A 41 -0.07 2.86 -14.06
CA LEU A 41 1.36 2.49 -14.19
C LEU A 41 2.39 3.64 -14.11
N ALA A 42 1.99 4.88 -13.83
CA ALA A 42 2.91 6.01 -13.87
C ALA A 42 3.53 6.27 -12.49
N LEU A 43 4.85 6.43 -12.46
CA LEU A 43 5.63 6.64 -11.24
C LEU A 43 6.73 7.67 -11.51
N ARG A 44 6.88 8.63 -10.60
CA ARG A 44 7.99 9.57 -10.55
C ARG A 44 8.51 9.69 -9.13
N ILE A 45 9.83 9.72 -9.01
CA ILE A 45 10.55 9.86 -7.75
C ILE A 45 11.53 11.02 -7.91
N VAL A 46 11.45 11.98 -7.00
CA VAL A 46 12.28 13.16 -6.93
C VAL A 46 13.05 13.14 -5.60
N ALA A 47 14.37 13.24 -5.67
CA ALA A 47 15.22 13.35 -4.48
C ALA A 47 14.96 14.66 -3.73
N ALA A 48 15.37 14.75 -2.46
CA ALA A 48 15.24 15.97 -1.67
C ALA A 48 15.91 17.20 -2.32
N GLY A 49 16.94 17.01 -3.15
CA GLY A 49 17.60 18.07 -3.92
C GLY A 49 16.81 18.57 -5.15
N GLY A 50 15.68 17.96 -5.48
CA GLY A 50 14.86 18.30 -6.67
C GLY A 50 15.22 17.50 -7.92
N ASP A 51 16.27 16.68 -7.88
CA ASP A 51 16.68 15.83 -8.99
C ASP A 51 15.71 14.65 -9.18
N VAL A 52 15.33 14.38 -10.44
CA VAL A 52 14.49 13.24 -10.78
C VAL A 52 15.33 11.96 -10.74
N VAL A 53 15.08 11.11 -9.75
CA VAL A 53 15.75 9.81 -9.60
C VAL A 53 15.17 8.79 -10.57
N TYR A 54 13.85 8.83 -10.77
CA TYR A 54 13.14 7.91 -11.63
C TYR A 54 11.86 8.55 -12.15
N ALA A 55 11.54 8.32 -13.42
CA ALA A 55 10.24 8.65 -13.99
C ALA A 55 9.88 7.63 -15.08
N SER A 56 8.64 7.16 -15.06
CA SER A 56 8.12 6.24 -16.07
C SER A 56 6.62 6.44 -16.26
N THR A 57 6.21 6.49 -17.53
CA THR A 57 4.81 6.41 -17.97
C THR A 57 4.34 4.98 -18.21
N ALA A 58 5.28 4.02 -18.25
CA ALA A 58 5.01 2.61 -18.49
C ALA A 58 5.32 1.76 -17.25
N ALA A 59 4.64 0.61 -17.13
CA ALA A 59 5.17 -0.50 -16.32
C ALA A 59 6.54 -0.83 -16.89
N ARG A 60 7.62 -0.38 -16.25
CA ARG A 60 8.89 -1.05 -16.47
C ARG A 60 8.77 -2.36 -15.69
N PRO A 61 8.86 -3.52 -16.36
CA PRO A 61 8.99 -4.76 -15.63
C PRO A 61 10.25 -4.65 -14.78
N GLY A 62 10.12 -4.69 -13.45
CA GLY A 62 11.26 -4.67 -12.56
C GLY A 62 12.21 -5.80 -12.94
N THR A 63 13.51 -5.53 -12.94
CA THR A 63 14.56 -6.51 -13.25
C THR A 63 14.63 -7.66 -12.22
N GLY A 64 13.81 -7.60 -11.16
CA GLY A 64 13.53 -8.70 -10.23
C GLY A 64 12.42 -9.62 -10.74
N SER A 65 12.83 -10.74 -11.35
CA SER A 65 12.08 -11.99 -11.48
C SER A 65 10.54 -11.95 -11.54
N TYR A 66 9.97 -11.28 -12.54
CA TYR A 66 8.74 -11.85 -13.13
C TYR A 66 9.20 -12.98 -14.07
N ALA A 67 9.18 -14.18 -13.52
CA ALA A 67 9.31 -15.40 -14.29
C ALA A 67 8.35 -15.34 -15.49
N THR A 68 8.90 -15.69 -16.64
CA THR A 68 8.22 -16.28 -17.79
C THR A 68 7.25 -17.38 -17.35
N THR A 69 6.08 -16.98 -16.86
CA THR A 69 4.89 -17.83 -16.88
C THR A 69 3.73 -16.97 -17.30
N ALA A 70 3.29 -17.17 -18.55
CA ALA A 70 1.97 -16.77 -19.02
C ALA A 70 0.90 -17.43 -18.13
N ARG A 71 0.61 -16.84 -16.97
CA ARG A 71 -0.43 -17.31 -16.03
C ARG A 71 -1.61 -16.37 -16.12
N ARG A 72 -2.63 -16.67 -16.93
CA ARG A 72 -4.04 -16.18 -16.87
C ARG A 72 -4.31 -14.68 -16.56
N THR A 73 -3.31 -13.81 -16.54
CA THR A 73 -3.35 -12.44 -15.98
C THR A 73 -3.59 -11.39 -17.06
N SER A 74 -3.47 -11.75 -18.34
CA SER A 74 -3.70 -10.84 -19.48
C SER A 74 -5.16 -10.36 -19.63
N TRP A 75 -6.10 -10.95 -18.90
CA TRP A 75 -7.53 -10.61 -18.95
C TRP A 75 -8.05 -9.96 -17.66
N LEU A 76 -7.22 -9.87 -16.60
CA LEU A 76 -7.66 -9.24 -15.37
C LEU A 76 -7.68 -7.73 -15.54
N MET A 77 -8.82 -7.14 -15.24
CA MET A 77 -9.00 -5.69 -15.28
C MET A 77 -8.26 -5.02 -14.12
N ALA A 78 -7.86 -3.76 -14.31
CA ALA A 78 -7.36 -2.94 -13.22
C ALA A 78 -8.44 -2.79 -12.13
N PRO A 79 -8.09 -2.72 -10.83
CA PRO A 79 -9.06 -2.70 -9.74
C PRO A 79 -10.12 -1.61 -9.87
N HIS A 80 -9.74 -0.41 -10.32
CA HIS A 80 -10.67 0.71 -10.49
C HIS A 80 -11.72 0.51 -11.60
N LEU A 81 -11.56 -0.52 -12.45
CA LEU A 81 -12.52 -0.91 -13.49
C LEU A 81 -13.48 -2.01 -13.04
N VAL A 82 -13.30 -2.56 -11.82
CA VAL A 82 -14.17 -3.59 -11.25
C VAL A 82 -14.84 -3.09 -9.96
N THR A 83 -16.08 -3.51 -9.73
CA THR A 83 -16.85 -3.08 -8.56
C THR A 83 -16.64 -4.06 -7.39
N PRO A 84 -16.12 -3.61 -6.23
CA PRO A 84 -15.92 -4.47 -5.08
C PRO A 84 -17.20 -4.60 -4.24
N GLY A 85 -17.28 -5.67 -3.43
CA GLY A 85 -18.34 -5.80 -2.42
C GLY A 85 -18.04 -4.86 -1.24
N ARG A 86 -18.92 -3.89 -0.98
CA ARG A 86 -18.76 -2.89 0.09
C ARG A 86 -19.63 -3.18 1.30
N ASP A 87 -19.28 -2.61 2.44
CA ASP A 87 -20.12 -2.51 3.63
C ASP A 87 -21.01 -1.24 3.59
N PRO A 88 -21.91 -1.02 4.57
CA PRO A 88 -22.72 0.20 4.65
C PRO A 88 -21.90 1.49 4.77
N GLU A 89 -20.68 1.41 5.30
CA GLU A 89 -19.73 2.52 5.40
C GLU A 89 -18.96 2.79 4.09
N GLY A 90 -19.25 2.02 3.03
CA GLY A 90 -18.62 2.15 1.72
C GLY A 90 -17.20 1.56 1.63
N LEU A 91 -16.71 0.88 2.67
CA LEU A 91 -15.42 0.19 2.69
C LEU A 91 -15.51 -1.20 2.08
N VAL A 92 -14.43 -1.66 1.47
CA VAL A 92 -14.37 -2.94 0.76
C VAL A 92 -14.39 -4.10 1.75
N ARG A 93 -15.51 -4.83 1.75
CA ARG A 93 -15.65 -6.10 2.46
C ARG A 93 -14.96 -7.23 1.70
N ARG A 94 -15.11 -7.29 0.38
CA ARG A 94 -14.53 -8.35 -0.48
C ARG A 94 -13.94 -7.76 -1.76
N ARG A 95 -12.67 -8.08 -2.02
CA ARG A 95 -11.95 -7.73 -3.25
C ARG A 95 -12.36 -8.71 -4.37
N PRO A 96 -12.74 -8.22 -5.56
CA PRO A 96 -12.94 -9.06 -6.74
C PRO A 96 -11.59 -9.58 -7.28
N GLU A 97 -11.60 -10.49 -8.24
CA GLU A 97 -10.39 -10.86 -8.98
C GLU A 97 -10.01 -9.70 -9.93
N ALA A 98 -8.80 -9.16 -9.78
CA ALA A 98 -8.30 -8.02 -10.54
C ALA A 98 -6.77 -8.02 -10.60
N ALA A 99 -6.21 -7.22 -11.50
CA ALA A 99 -4.77 -7.01 -11.60
C ALA A 99 -4.28 -6.05 -10.50
N TYR A 100 -4.17 -6.56 -9.27
CA TYR A 100 -3.64 -5.80 -8.12
C TYR A 100 -2.12 -5.65 -8.20
N GLY A 101 -1.62 -4.61 -7.53
CA GLY A 101 -0.22 -4.23 -7.53
C GLY A 101 -0.07 -2.78 -7.98
N GLU A 102 0.88 -2.07 -7.37
CA GLU A 102 1.20 -0.70 -7.72
C GLU A 102 2.55 -0.65 -8.43
N PRO A 103 2.78 0.32 -9.33
CA PRO A 103 4.12 0.55 -9.85
C PRO A 103 5.04 0.94 -8.68
N TRP A 104 6.21 0.32 -8.60
CA TRP A 104 7.24 0.63 -7.63
C TRP A 104 8.61 0.59 -8.27
N TYR A 105 9.53 1.40 -7.74
CA TYR A 105 10.92 1.42 -8.15
C TYR A 105 11.77 0.77 -7.05
N ASP A 106 12.38 -0.37 -7.37
CA ASP A 106 13.46 -1.05 -6.61
C ASP A 106 13.21 -1.38 -5.11
N ASP A 107 12.09 -0.95 -4.51
CA ASP A 107 11.58 -1.36 -3.21
C ASP A 107 10.10 -1.80 -3.28
N PRO A 108 9.81 -3.12 -3.21
CA PRO A 108 8.45 -3.63 -3.29
C PRO A 108 7.62 -3.35 -2.04
N ARG A 109 8.24 -2.91 -0.93
CA ARG A 109 7.53 -2.52 0.30
C ARG A 109 6.63 -1.31 0.07
N LEU A 110 7.03 -0.40 -0.83
CA LEU A 110 6.20 0.75 -1.19
C LEU A 110 4.89 0.31 -1.84
N ALA A 111 4.91 -0.66 -2.75
CA ALA A 111 3.70 -1.19 -3.36
C ALA A 111 2.76 -1.81 -2.32
N SER A 112 3.32 -2.54 -1.36
CA SER A 112 2.56 -3.05 -0.20
C SER A 112 1.98 -1.94 0.67
N ALA A 113 2.68 -0.81 0.84
CA ALA A 113 2.18 0.31 1.61
C ALA A 113 1.01 1.02 0.89
N LEU A 114 1.11 1.15 -0.43
CA LEU A 114 0.07 1.72 -1.27
C LEU A 114 -1.16 0.80 -1.39
N ASP A 115 -1.00 -0.53 -1.32
CA ASP A 115 -2.10 -1.51 -1.24
C ASP A 115 -1.91 -2.47 -0.04
N PRO A 116 -2.23 -2.04 1.20
CA PRO A 116 -1.95 -2.82 2.41
C PRO A 116 -2.93 -3.97 2.65
N ALA A 117 -3.55 -4.49 1.60
CA ALA A 117 -4.54 -5.58 1.67
C ALA A 117 -3.98 -6.85 2.32
N GLN A 118 -2.65 -7.06 2.30
CA GLN A 118 -1.99 -8.16 3.01
C GLN A 118 -2.21 -8.13 4.54
N LEU A 119 -2.48 -6.96 5.13
CA LEU A 119 -2.83 -6.82 6.54
C LEU A 119 -4.28 -7.25 6.83
N ALA A 120 -5.12 -7.28 5.79
CA ALA A 120 -6.54 -7.65 5.92
C ALA A 120 -6.84 -9.07 5.51
N GLY A 121 -6.01 -9.67 4.65
CA GLY A 121 -6.24 -10.99 4.09
C GLY A 121 -7.46 -11.04 3.17
N ASN A 122 -7.78 -12.24 2.70
CA ASN A 122 -8.95 -12.48 1.86
C ASN A 122 -10.24 -12.46 2.70
N ALA A 123 -11.37 -12.15 2.05
CA ALA A 123 -12.68 -12.28 2.67
C ALA A 123 -13.72 -12.97 1.78
N PRO A 124 -14.64 -13.73 2.38
CA PRO A 124 -14.68 -14.08 3.82
C PRO A 124 -13.48 -14.96 4.22
N ALA A 125 -13.02 -14.84 5.48
CA ALA A 125 -12.02 -15.78 6.00
C ALA A 125 -12.65 -17.18 6.03
N ALA A 126 -11.88 -18.20 5.66
CA ALA A 126 -12.37 -19.58 5.72
C ALA A 126 -12.66 -19.95 7.18
N ALA A 127 -13.93 -20.19 7.51
CA ALA A 127 -14.38 -20.44 8.88
C ALA A 127 -13.74 -21.72 9.48
N GLU A 128 -13.30 -22.64 8.63
CA GLU A 128 -12.71 -23.92 9.00
C GLU A 128 -11.23 -23.83 9.36
N LEU A 129 -10.58 -22.68 9.15
CA LEU A 129 -9.16 -22.48 9.43
C LEU A 129 -8.99 -21.60 10.68
N PRO A 130 -8.58 -22.17 11.83
CA PRO A 130 -8.18 -21.40 12.98
C PRO A 130 -7.08 -20.40 12.59
N HIS A 131 -7.21 -19.16 13.05
CA HIS A 131 -6.23 -18.08 12.79
C HIS A 131 -6.00 -17.76 11.30
N ALA A 132 -7.01 -17.95 10.43
CA ALA A 132 -6.94 -17.61 8.99
C ALA A 132 -6.63 -16.14 8.69
N GLU A 133 -6.75 -15.26 9.67
CA GLU A 133 -6.40 -13.85 9.54
C GLU A 133 -4.88 -13.69 9.46
N PRO A 134 -4.35 -12.94 8.48
CA PRO A 134 -2.92 -12.83 8.29
C PRO A 134 -2.24 -12.12 9.45
N VAL A 135 -2.92 -11.18 10.12
CA VAL A 135 -2.37 -10.43 11.24
C VAL A 135 -3.29 -10.50 12.45
N THR A 136 -2.67 -10.61 13.62
CA THR A 136 -3.35 -10.41 14.90
C THR A 136 -3.38 -8.91 15.18
N ILE A 137 -4.59 -8.36 15.41
CA ILE A 137 -4.79 -6.95 15.73
C ILE A 137 -4.98 -6.85 17.24
N HIS A 138 -4.02 -6.23 17.92
CA HIS A 138 -4.01 -6.08 19.38
C HIS A 138 -4.83 -4.88 19.85
N ALA A 139 -4.75 -3.78 19.11
CA ALA A 139 -5.51 -2.56 19.39
C ALA A 139 -5.78 -1.79 18.09
N VAL A 140 -6.87 -1.03 18.05
CA VAL A 140 -7.18 -0.07 16.97
C VAL A 140 -7.70 1.22 17.58
N ARG A 141 -7.19 2.36 17.11
CA ARG A 141 -7.69 3.68 17.49
C ARG A 141 -7.69 4.63 16.30
N GLU A 142 -8.56 5.63 16.37
CA GLU A 142 -8.52 6.76 15.43
C GLU A 142 -7.43 7.73 15.89
N THR A 143 -6.71 8.29 14.92
CA THR A 143 -5.65 9.27 15.16
C THR A 143 -5.56 10.22 13.96
N ALA A 144 -4.59 11.14 14.00
CA ALA A 144 -4.15 11.88 12.83
C ALA A 144 -2.71 11.50 12.47
N HIS A 145 -2.40 11.55 11.18
CA HIS A 145 -1.04 11.44 10.65
C HIS A 145 -0.80 12.63 9.73
N GLU A 146 0.15 13.49 10.08
CA GLU A 146 0.43 14.73 9.32
C GLU A 146 -0.82 15.59 9.06
N GLY A 147 -1.70 15.69 10.06
CA GLY A 147 -2.96 16.44 9.99
C GLY A 147 -4.12 15.73 9.28
N ARG A 148 -3.91 14.52 8.76
CA ARG A 148 -4.95 13.73 8.07
C ARG A 148 -5.53 12.63 8.98
N PRO A 149 -6.85 12.37 8.95
CA PRO A 149 -7.44 11.28 9.71
C PRO A 149 -6.85 9.91 9.34
N ALA A 150 -6.42 9.14 10.33
CA ALA A 150 -5.83 7.83 10.16
C ALA A 150 -6.38 6.83 11.19
N LEU A 151 -6.38 5.55 10.81
CA LEU A 151 -6.57 4.43 11.74
C LEU A 151 -5.23 3.85 12.12
N GLU A 152 -4.89 3.93 13.40
CA GLU A 152 -3.72 3.27 13.96
C GLU A 152 -4.09 1.92 14.54
N ALA A 153 -3.31 0.90 14.23
CA ALA A 153 -3.44 -0.42 14.80
C ALA A 153 -2.10 -0.96 15.27
N VAL A 154 -2.10 -1.62 16.43
CA VAL A 154 -0.96 -2.45 16.87
C VAL A 154 -1.21 -3.85 16.34
N VAL A 155 -0.31 -4.35 15.51
CA VAL A 155 -0.47 -5.63 14.81
C VAL A 155 0.77 -6.51 14.98
N SER A 156 0.60 -7.83 14.89
CA SER A 156 1.70 -8.76 14.73
C SER A 156 1.40 -9.74 13.59
N PRO A 157 2.40 -10.16 12.81
CA PRO A 157 2.19 -11.14 11.76
C PRO A 157 1.74 -12.47 12.39
N GLY A 158 0.64 -13.02 11.86
CA GLY A 158 0.18 -14.37 12.16
C GLY A 158 0.79 -15.38 11.19
N HIS A 159 0.50 -16.66 11.40
CA HIS A 159 0.98 -17.73 10.54
C HIS A 159 0.49 -17.64 9.09
N ALA A 160 -0.66 -16.97 8.87
CA ALA A 160 -1.25 -16.73 7.56
C ALA A 160 -0.71 -15.46 6.89
N TYR A 161 0.17 -14.69 7.54
CA TYR A 161 0.85 -13.56 6.93
C TYR A 161 1.78 -14.06 5.84
N ARG A 162 1.43 -13.80 4.57
CA ARG A 162 2.24 -14.14 3.41
C ARG A 162 2.39 -12.92 2.53
N VAL A 163 3.62 -12.71 2.08
CA VAL A 163 3.99 -11.66 1.15
C VAL A 163 4.54 -12.36 -0.09
N ALA A 164 4.15 -11.91 -1.28
CA ALA A 164 4.60 -12.53 -2.52
C ALA A 164 6.12 -12.43 -2.69
N ASP A 165 6.70 -11.32 -2.23
CA ASP A 165 8.12 -11.07 -2.13
C ASP A 165 8.46 -10.71 -0.67
N PRO A 166 9.38 -11.44 0.00
CA PRO A 166 9.83 -11.10 1.36
C PRO A 166 10.34 -9.66 1.52
N ALA A 167 10.94 -9.07 0.48
CA ALA A 167 11.37 -7.67 0.50
C ALA A 167 10.18 -6.69 0.62
N ALA A 168 8.99 -7.11 0.17
CA ALA A 168 7.76 -6.32 0.20
C ALA A 168 7.02 -6.38 1.55
N ALA A 169 7.56 -7.11 2.53
CA ALA A 169 6.90 -7.28 3.81
C ALA A 169 6.79 -5.96 4.55
N LEU A 170 5.57 -5.52 4.85
CA LEU A 170 5.37 -4.34 5.70
C LEU A 170 5.78 -4.63 7.13
N LEU A 171 5.39 -5.79 7.66
CA LEU A 171 5.67 -6.20 9.03
C LEU A 171 6.96 -7.02 9.12
N GLY A 172 7.81 -6.65 10.07
CA GLY A 172 8.89 -7.51 10.57
C GLY A 172 8.37 -8.54 11.59
N PRO A 173 9.26 -9.33 12.21
CA PRO A 173 8.89 -10.15 13.35
C PRO A 173 8.44 -9.26 14.52
N GLY A 174 7.54 -9.79 15.36
CA GLY A 174 7.07 -9.07 16.55
C GLY A 174 5.88 -8.15 16.32
N ARG A 175 5.74 -7.12 17.15
CA ARG A 175 4.63 -6.16 17.09
C ARG A 175 5.05 -4.90 16.35
N SER A 176 4.12 -4.33 15.61
CA SER A 176 4.33 -3.06 14.93
C SER A 176 3.08 -2.20 15.03
N THR A 177 3.29 -0.91 15.23
CA THR A 177 2.27 0.11 15.05
C THR A 177 2.16 0.45 13.57
N VAL A 178 0.96 0.31 13.01
CA VAL A 178 0.66 0.65 11.62
C VAL A 178 -0.39 1.74 11.57
N ARG A 179 -0.24 2.72 10.68
CA ARG A 179 -1.27 3.73 10.41
C ARG A 179 -1.75 3.65 8.98
N ILE A 180 -3.07 3.66 8.81
CA ILE A 180 -3.73 3.69 7.50
C ILE A 180 -4.48 5.02 7.37
N ASP A 181 -4.19 5.80 6.33
CA ASP A 181 -4.94 7.02 6.02
C ASP A 181 -6.39 6.66 5.68
N VAL A 182 -7.35 7.31 6.34
CA VAL A 182 -8.78 6.99 6.20
C VAL A 182 -9.30 7.38 4.81
N ALA A 183 -8.76 8.43 4.21
CA ALA A 183 -9.22 8.94 2.93
C ALA A 183 -8.74 8.07 1.77
N THR A 184 -7.50 7.56 1.80
CA THR A 184 -6.89 6.81 0.70
C THR A 184 -6.78 5.31 0.95
N GLY A 185 -6.81 4.84 2.20
CA GLY A 185 -6.55 3.44 2.54
C GLY A 185 -5.07 3.04 2.44
N VAL A 186 -4.15 3.99 2.25
CA VAL A 186 -2.70 3.78 2.17
C VAL A 186 -2.10 3.63 3.56
N CYS A 187 -1.15 2.72 3.70
CA CYS A 187 -0.31 2.60 4.89
C CYS A 187 0.71 3.74 4.93
N VAL A 188 0.56 4.65 5.90
CA VAL A 188 1.36 5.86 6.02
C VAL A 188 2.43 5.78 7.11
N LEU A 189 2.35 4.77 7.98
CA LEU A 189 3.35 4.50 9.01
C LEU A 189 3.45 3.00 9.25
N VAL A 190 4.68 2.51 9.34
CA VAL A 190 5.01 1.26 10.01
C VAL A 190 6.14 1.52 11.00
N GLN A 191 5.88 1.30 12.27
CA GLN A 191 6.86 1.42 13.34
C GLN A 191 6.90 0.12 14.15
N PRO A 192 7.96 -0.69 14.01
CA PRO A 192 8.19 -1.82 14.90
C PRO A 192 8.27 -1.34 16.36
N GLU A 193 7.72 -2.08 17.32
CA GLU A 193 7.79 -1.68 18.74
C GLU A 193 9.23 -1.75 19.29
N ASP A 194 10.05 -2.65 18.73
CA ASP A 194 11.43 -2.88 19.15
C ASP A 194 12.43 -1.89 18.52
N ASP A 195 11.99 -1.11 17.52
CA ASP A 195 12.83 -0.15 16.81
C ASP A 195 12.48 1.29 17.19
N ALA A 196 13.50 2.11 17.45
CA ALA A 196 13.32 3.52 17.81
C ALA A 196 12.79 4.38 16.65
N ALA A 197 12.90 3.90 15.41
CA ALA A 197 12.59 4.66 14.22
C ALA A 197 11.64 3.91 13.29
N PRO A 198 10.77 4.61 12.54
CA PRO A 198 9.81 3.96 11.68
C PRO A 198 10.52 3.23 10.53
N ALA A 199 10.03 2.02 10.24
CA ALA A 199 10.43 1.24 9.08
C ALA A 199 9.76 1.74 7.79
N LEU A 200 8.71 2.56 7.91
CA LEU A 200 8.09 3.28 6.80
C LEU A 200 7.38 4.50 7.37
N TRP A 201 7.62 5.67 6.78
CA TRP A 201 6.85 6.87 7.05
C TRP A 201 6.52 7.56 5.72
N LEU A 202 5.26 7.92 5.53
CA LEU A 202 4.76 8.56 4.33
C LEU A 202 3.88 9.75 4.71
N ARG A 203 4.08 10.88 4.04
CA ARG A 203 3.23 12.07 4.17
C ARG A 203 2.53 12.34 2.85
N ILE A 204 1.20 12.22 2.83
CA ILE A 204 0.40 12.51 1.65
C ILE A 204 0.34 14.04 1.46
N LEU A 205 0.79 14.50 0.29
CA LEU A 205 0.75 15.90 -0.12
C LEU A 205 -0.50 16.21 -0.93
N ALA A 206 -0.86 15.33 -1.87
CA ALA A 206 -2.04 15.47 -2.71
C ALA A 206 -2.64 14.11 -3.09
N THR A 207 -3.95 14.11 -3.36
CA THR A 207 -4.73 12.94 -3.78
C THR A 207 -5.61 13.34 -4.96
N ASP A 208 -5.60 12.53 -6.02
CA ASP A 208 -6.40 12.76 -7.23
C ASP A 208 -6.17 14.11 -7.89
N GLU A 209 -4.99 14.69 -7.70
CA GLU A 209 -4.56 15.85 -8.49
C GLU A 209 -4.35 15.43 -9.95
N TYR A 210 -4.66 16.35 -10.86
CA TYR A 210 -4.37 16.14 -12.27
C TYR A 210 -2.85 16.09 -12.44
N ALA A 211 -2.36 14.92 -12.84
CA ALA A 211 -0.97 14.69 -13.18
C ALA A 211 -0.86 14.32 -14.66
N GLY A 212 -0.27 15.19 -15.47
CA GLY A 212 -0.14 15.00 -16.92
C GLY A 212 0.95 13.98 -17.27
N ASP A 213 0.96 13.48 -18.51
CA ASP A 213 2.01 12.53 -18.95
C ASP A 213 3.41 13.16 -18.91
N ASP A 214 3.50 14.47 -19.15
CA ASP A 214 4.74 15.24 -19.11
C ASP A 214 5.42 15.21 -17.73
N GLU A 215 4.64 15.07 -16.65
CA GLU A 215 5.20 14.93 -15.30
C GLU A 215 5.91 13.59 -15.12
N PHE A 216 5.59 12.57 -15.93
CA PHE A 216 6.19 11.25 -15.87
C PHE A 216 7.13 10.94 -17.04
N ALA A 217 7.24 11.86 -18.00
CA ALA A 217 8.25 11.79 -19.03
C ALA A 217 9.63 11.84 -18.36
N GLY A 218 10.46 10.84 -18.66
CA GLY A 218 11.85 10.81 -18.18
C GLY A 218 12.56 12.10 -18.55
N VAL A 219 13.39 12.61 -17.65
CA VAL A 219 14.40 13.61 -18.03
C VAL A 219 15.26 12.94 -19.13
N PRO A 220 15.50 13.61 -20.29
CA PRO A 220 16.28 13.04 -21.37
C PRO A 220 17.69 12.60 -20.94
#